data_AF-A0A9E0X535-F1
#
_entry.id   AF-A0A9E0X535-F1
#
_cell.length_a   1.000
_cell.length_b   1.000
_cell.length_c   1.000
_cell.angle_alpha   90.00
_cell.angle_beta   90.00
_cell.angle_gamma   90.00
#
_symmetry.space_group_name_H-M   'P 1'
#
loop_
_entity.id
_entity.type
_entity.pdbx_description
1 polymer ?
#
loop_
_entity_poly.entity_id
_entity_poly.type
_entity_poly.pdbx_seq_one_letter_code
_entity_poly.pdbx_strand_id
1 'polypeptide(L)'
;MNKIIKTIAARALLVSVGAIFYASNAWALLPIQHWTEASGARVWLVQSPAIPMVDVQIDFDAGARRDPAPQAGLAAAVALVSSKGVTAAGTGE
;
A
#
# COMPACT_ATOMS: atom_id res chain seq x y z
N MET A 1 -14.92 37.94 44.61
CA MET A 1 -14.54 36.55 44.24
C MET A 1 -15.03 36.10 42.86
N ASN A 2 -16.33 36.23 42.52
CA ASN A 2 -16.90 35.67 41.28
C ASN A 2 -16.37 36.21 39.94
N LYS A 3 -15.89 37.47 39.87
CA LYS A 3 -15.40 38.04 38.60
C LYS A 3 -14.05 37.44 38.17
N ILE A 4 -13.14 37.19 39.12
CA ILE A 4 -11.80 36.65 38.84
C ILE A 4 -11.89 35.22 38.30
N ILE A 5 -12.74 34.38 38.91
CA ILE A 5 -12.98 33.00 38.48
C ILE A 5 -13.53 32.94 37.05
N LYS A 6 -14.46 33.85 36.69
CA LYS A 6 -15.02 33.94 35.33
C LYS A 6 -13.97 34.33 34.28
N THR A 7 -13.07 35.26 34.59
CA THR A 7 -12.01 35.68 33.66
C THR A 7 -10.98 34.57 33.44
N ILE A 8 -10.64 33.81 34.49
CA ILE A 8 -9.74 32.65 34.38
C ILE A 8 -10.39 31.56 33.52
N ALA A 9 -11.68 31.26 33.75
CA ALA A 9 -12.42 30.29 32.95
C ALA A 9 -12.51 30.70 31.45
N ALA A 10 -12.74 31.98 31.16
CA ALA A 10 -12.79 32.49 29.79
C ALA A 10 -11.44 32.36 29.07
N ARG A 11 -10.32 32.66 29.76
CA ARG A 11 -8.97 32.50 29.20
C ARG A 11 -8.60 31.04 28.98
N ALA A 12 -8.95 30.17 29.92
CA ALA A 12 -8.75 28.73 29.76
C ALA A 12 -9.52 28.19 28.55
N LEU A 13 -10.77 28.63 28.35
CA LEU A 13 -11.59 28.22 27.21
C LEU A 13 -11.00 28.71 25.88
N LEU A 14 -10.51 29.95 25.82
CA LEU A 14 -9.85 30.49 24.63
C LEU A 14 -8.55 29.74 24.28
N VAL A 15 -7.75 29.37 25.29
CA VAL A 15 -6.53 28.58 25.08
C VAL A 15 -6.85 27.17 24.58
N SER A 16 -7.87 26.52 25.16
CA SER A 16 -8.30 25.19 24.71
C SER A 16 -8.83 25.20 23.28
N VAL A 17 -9.64 26.20 22.91
CA VAL A 17 -10.12 26.37 21.53
C VAL A 17 -8.95 26.62 20.57
N GLY A 18 -7.99 27.47 20.96
CA GLY A 18 -6.78 27.70 20.18
C GLY A 18 -5.98 26.40 19.98
N ALA A 19 -5.75 25.63 21.03
CA ALA A 19 -4.99 24.38 20.96
C ALA A 19 -5.64 23.35 20.02
N ILE A 20 -6.97 23.24 20.03
CA ILE A 20 -7.70 22.36 19.10
C ILE A 20 -7.56 22.87 17.66
N PHE A 21 -7.61 24.18 17.44
CA PHE A 21 -7.46 24.76 16.11
C PHE A 21 -6.05 24.63 15.52
N TYR A 22 -5.03 24.59 16.38
CA TYR A 22 -3.63 24.39 15.98
C TYR A 22 -3.21 22.93 15.88
N ALA A 23 -4.10 21.97 16.20
CA ALA A 23 -3.80 20.56 16.06
C ALA A 23 -3.59 20.23 14.57
N SER A 24 -2.35 19.91 14.22
CA SER A 24 -2.01 19.48 12.86
C SER A 24 -2.53 18.07 12.62
N ASN A 25 -3.19 17.86 11.49
CA ASN A 25 -3.60 16.51 11.07
C ASN A 25 -2.34 15.70 10.77
N ALA A 26 -2.06 14.66 11.55
CA ALA A 26 -1.05 13.68 11.23
C ALA A 26 -1.64 12.68 10.22
N TRP A 27 -1.37 12.88 8.94
CA TRP A 27 -1.78 11.94 7.88
C TRP A 27 -0.80 10.76 7.88
N ALA A 28 -1.02 9.82 8.80
CA ALA A 28 -0.24 8.59 8.91
C ALA A 28 -0.68 7.50 7.92
N LEU A 29 -1.37 7.87 6.83
CA LEU A 29 -1.72 6.93 5.78
C LEU A 29 -0.47 6.65 4.94
N LEU A 30 -0.11 5.37 4.79
CA LEU A 30 0.94 4.97 3.86
C LEU A 30 0.50 5.39 2.44
N PRO A 31 1.34 6.13 1.69
CA PRO A 31 1.00 6.54 0.34
C PRO A 31 0.97 5.31 -0.56
N ILE A 32 -0.23 4.84 -0.87
CA ILE A 32 -0.46 3.79 -1.87
C ILE A 32 -0.46 4.47 -3.24
N GLN A 33 0.61 4.31 -3.99
CA GLN A 33 0.68 4.77 -5.38
C GLN A 33 0.08 3.69 -6.29
N HIS A 34 -0.72 4.11 -7.27
CA HIS A 34 -1.32 3.21 -8.24
C HIS A 34 -1.13 3.75 -9.65
N TRP A 35 -0.71 2.90 -10.57
CA TRP A 35 -0.66 3.26 -11.99
C TRP A 35 -0.88 2.03 -12.87
N THR A 36 -1.16 2.29 -14.15
CA THR A 36 -1.23 1.26 -15.19
C THR A 36 -0.05 1.46 -16.11
N GLU A 37 0.75 0.41 -16.26
CA GLU A 37 1.91 0.41 -17.16
C GLU A 37 1.48 0.35 -18.63
N ALA A 38 2.35 0.73 -19.56
CA ALA A 38 2.05 0.66 -20.99
C ALA A 38 1.69 -0.76 -21.47
N SER A 39 2.18 -1.79 -20.78
CA SER A 39 1.84 -3.20 -21.01
C SER A 39 0.43 -3.59 -20.55
N GLY A 40 -0.29 -2.70 -19.86
CA GLY A 40 -1.60 -2.95 -19.25
C GLY A 40 -1.53 -3.54 -17.83
N ALA A 41 -0.33 -3.78 -17.29
CA ALA A 41 -0.16 -4.24 -15.92
C ALA A 41 -0.55 -3.14 -14.91
N ARG A 42 -1.31 -3.51 -13.87
CA ARG A 42 -1.68 -2.60 -12.78
C ARG A 42 -0.67 -2.74 -11.65
N VAL A 43 -0.05 -1.63 -11.26
CA VAL A 43 0.96 -1.61 -10.21
C VAL A 43 0.44 -0.84 -9.01
N TRP A 44 0.61 -1.44 -7.82
CA TRP A 44 0.29 -0.86 -6.54
C TRP A 44 1.56 -0.82 -5.70
N LEU A 45 2.08 0.37 -5.42
CA LEU A 45 3.31 0.55 -4.65
C LEU A 45 2.97 1.19 -3.30
N VAL A 46 3.34 0.50 -2.23
CA VAL A 46 3.26 1.02 -0.86
C VAL A 46 4.67 1.27 -0.37
N GLN A 47 5.08 2.54 -0.35
CA GLN A 47 6.42 2.89 0.13
C GLN A 47 6.39 3.09 1.65
N SER A 48 7.21 2.32 2.37
CA SER A 48 7.43 2.47 3.81
C SER A 48 8.91 2.71 4.10
N PRO A 49 9.36 3.98 4.22
CA PRO A 49 10.77 4.30 4.45
C PRO A 49 11.36 3.73 5.75
N ALA A 50 10.51 3.35 6.71
CA ALA A 50 10.92 2.80 8.00
C ALA A 50 11.21 1.29 7.96
N ILE A 51 10.82 0.59 6.89
CA ILE A 51 10.95 -0.87 6.77
C ILE A 51 12.01 -1.19 5.70
N PRO A 52 13.21 -1.68 6.06
CA PRO A 52 14.26 -2.03 5.11
C PRO A 52 14.02 -3.43 4.51
N MET A 53 12.80 -3.69 4.07
CA MET A 53 12.39 -4.95 3.42
C MET A 53 11.54 -4.62 2.19
N VAL A 54 11.63 -5.48 1.18
CA VAL A 54 10.83 -5.39 -0.04
C VAL A 54 10.04 -6.67 -0.18
N ASP A 55 8.72 -6.53 -0.32
CA ASP A 55 7.81 -7.62 -0.66
C ASP A 55 7.21 -7.34 -2.04
N VAL A 56 7.14 -8.37 -2.88
CA VAL A 56 6.64 -8.27 -4.26
C VAL A 56 5.64 -9.39 -4.48
N GLN A 57 4.40 -9.00 -4.71
CA GLN A 57 3.32 -9.90 -5.10
C GLN A 57 2.95 -9.67 -6.56
N ILE A 58 2.86 -10.76 -7.32
CA ILE A 58 2.44 -10.75 -8.71
C ILE A 58 1.23 -11.68 -8.82
N ASP A 59 0.07 -11.09 -9.11
CA ASP A 59 -1.16 -11.83 -9.31
C ASP A 59 -1.48 -11.94 -10.79
N PHE A 60 -1.76 -13.16 -11.23
CA PHE A 60 -2.23 -13.43 -12.58
C PHE A 60 -3.71 -13.78 -12.56
N ASP A 61 -4.47 -13.26 -13.51
CA ASP A 61 -5.82 -13.75 -13.79
C ASP A 61 -5.73 -15.09 -14.53
N ALA A 62 -5.25 -16.11 -13.84
CA ALA A 62 -5.02 -17.46 -14.33
C ALA A 62 -5.35 -18.48 -13.23
N GLY A 63 -5.62 -19.73 -13.62
CA GLY A 63 -5.91 -20.79 -12.66
C GLY A 63 -6.60 -21.98 -13.31
N ALA A 64 -6.80 -23.05 -12.53
CA ALA A 64 -7.30 -24.33 -13.03
C ALA A 64 -8.68 -24.26 -13.71
N ARG A 65 -9.50 -23.24 -13.40
CA ARG A 65 -10.78 -22.99 -14.12
C ARG A 65 -10.57 -22.73 -15.62
N ARG A 66 -9.38 -22.29 -16.02
CA ARG A 66 -9.01 -21.99 -17.40
C ARG A 66 -8.24 -23.13 -18.07
N ASP A 67 -8.00 -24.24 -17.37
CA ASP A 67 -7.32 -25.39 -17.96
C ASP A 67 -8.19 -26.02 -19.06
N PRO A 68 -7.64 -26.25 -20.27
CA PRO A 68 -8.34 -27.02 -21.29
C PRO A 68 -8.64 -28.43 -20.79
N ALA A 69 -9.77 -29.00 -21.22
CA ALA A 69 -10.15 -30.37 -20.86
C ALA A 69 -9.04 -31.42 -21.08
N PRO A 70 -8.28 -31.43 -22.20
CA PRO A 70 -7.18 -32.38 -22.39
C PRO A 70 -5.94 -32.10 -21.53
N GLN A 71 -5.86 -30.96 -20.84
CA GLN A 71 -4.70 -30.49 -20.08
C GLN A 71 -5.09 -30.13 -18.64
N ALA A 72 -5.92 -30.96 -18.00
CA ALA A 72 -6.30 -30.77 -16.61
C ALA A 72 -5.05 -30.71 -15.71
N GLY A 73 -4.95 -29.65 -14.89
CA GLY A 73 -3.81 -29.43 -14.01
C GLY A 73 -2.68 -28.60 -14.63
N LEU A 74 -2.86 -28.06 -15.84
CA LEU A 74 -1.87 -27.21 -16.50
C LEU A 74 -1.49 -26.00 -15.66
N ALA A 75 -2.46 -25.25 -15.12
CA ALA A 75 -2.17 -24.09 -14.29
C ALA A 75 -1.34 -24.45 -13.05
N ALA A 76 -1.63 -25.60 -12.42
CA ALA A 76 -0.87 -26.09 -11.27
C ALA A 76 0.55 -26.49 -11.65
N ALA A 77 0.72 -27.19 -12.78
CA ALA A 77 2.03 -27.55 -13.32
C ALA A 77 2.87 -26.30 -13.63
N VAL A 78 2.28 -25.29 -14.26
CA VAL A 78 2.94 -24.00 -14.56
C VAL A 78 3.39 -23.30 -13.26
N ALA A 79 2.52 -23.20 -12.26
CA ALA A 79 2.87 -22.60 -10.97
C ALA A 79 4.05 -23.35 -10.30
N LEU A 80 4.04 -24.68 -10.36
CA LEU A 80 5.08 -25.53 -9.78
C LEU A 80 6.45 -25.36 -10.45
N VAL A 81 6.47 -25.15 -11.77
CA VAL A 81 7.74 -24.96 -12.51
C VAL A 81 8.19 -23.49 -12.58
N SER A 82 7.34 -22.52 -12.26
CA SER A 82 7.67 -21.09 -12.30
C SER A 82 8.90 -20.73 -11.45
N SER A 83 9.10 -21.41 -10.32
CA SER A 83 10.26 -21.21 -9.44
C SER A 83 11.53 -21.93 -9.88
N LYS A 84 11.50 -22.71 -10.97
CA LYS A 84 12.63 -23.56 -11.40
C LYS A 84 13.67 -22.82 -12.26
N GLY A 85 13.48 -21.52 -12.46
CA GLY A 85 14.41 -20.66 -13.21
C GLY A 85 14.03 -20.54 -14.68
N VAL A 86 14.63 -19.55 -15.34
CA VAL A 86 14.47 -19.25 -16.77
C VAL A 86 15.84 -19.21 -17.42
N THR A 87 15.93 -19.39 -18.73
CA THR A 87 17.18 -19.16 -19.45
C THR A 87 17.61 -17.71 -19.27
N ALA A 88 18.89 -17.48 -19.00
CA ALA A 88 19.43 -16.13 -18.90
C ALA A 88 19.31 -15.45 -20.26
N ALA A 89 18.35 -14.53 -20.40
CA ALA A 89 18.30 -13.61 -21.52
C ALA A 89 19.30 -12.48 -21.25
N GLY A 90 20.59 -12.79 -21.41
CA GLY A 90 21.61 -11.75 -21.48
C GLY A 90 21.47 -11.07 -22.84
N THR A 91 20.93 -9.86 -22.87
CA THR A 91 21.25 -8.94 -23.97
C THR A 91 22.73 -8.60 -23.77
N GLY A 92 23.59 -9.21 -24.57
CA GLY A 92 25.00 -8.86 -24.60
C GLY A 92 25.15 -7.41 -25.05
N GLU A 93 25.44 -6.54 -24.09
CA GLU A 93 26.25 -5.33 -24.22
C GLU A 93 27.19 -5.24 -23.03
#